data_AF-A0A8G2CC14-F1
#
_entry.id   AF-A0A8G2CC14-F1
#
_cell.length_a   1.000
_cell.length_b   1.000
_cell.length_c   1.000
_cell.angle_alpha   90.00
_cell.angle_beta   90.00
_cell.angle_gamma   90.00
#
_symmetry.space_group_name_H-M   'P 1'
#
loop_
_entity.id
_entity.type
_entity.pdbx_description
1 polymer ?
#
loop_
_entity_poly.entity_id
_entity_poly.type
_entity_poly.pdbx_seq_one_letter_code
_entity_poly.pdbx_strand_id
1 'polypeptide(L)'
;MRARLVFSVVALCMMLSGCTFSNISGTAQPTGSAQGQAESKFMYYSFPDVRVPTEMKVDESQMFVHGMGHKQTGVLVFSGNVDFMSLTNAMITTMQQDGWELRFQFTSPRTLLLFTKPTRFAVLNITDTSSFNTDLEIWVSPRPEQDSMMEKPLPFIDLPRSSSMSTPKPKTSTAPVSDLPAEEGLDS
;
A
#
# COMPACT_ATOMS: atom_id res chain seq x y z
N MET A 1 -14.80 38.05 50.15
CA MET A 1 -14.12 37.58 48.92
C MET A 1 -14.68 36.25 48.40
N ARG A 2 -14.91 35.24 49.26
CA ARG A 2 -15.49 33.94 48.87
C ARG A 2 -16.88 34.06 48.21
N ALA A 3 -17.77 34.88 48.76
CA ALA A 3 -19.10 35.12 48.18
C ALA A 3 -19.06 35.83 46.80
N ARG A 4 -18.06 36.70 46.57
CA ARG A 4 -17.86 37.37 45.27
C ARG A 4 -17.32 36.42 44.21
N LEU A 5 -16.47 35.47 44.62
CA LEU A 5 -15.94 34.43 43.74
C LEU A 5 -17.03 33.41 43.36
N VAL A 6 -17.86 33.01 44.31
CA VAL A 6 -19.01 32.14 44.04
C VAL A 6 -20.01 32.82 43.09
N PHE A 7 -20.32 34.10 43.31
CA PHE A 7 -21.22 34.84 42.43
C PHE A 7 -20.67 34.97 41.01
N SER A 8 -19.36 35.19 40.87
CA SER A 8 -18.69 35.25 39.55
C SER A 8 -18.68 33.90 38.83
N VAL A 9 -18.50 32.79 39.54
CA VAL A 9 -18.50 31.43 38.96
C VAL A 9 -19.90 31.02 38.53
N VAL A 10 -20.93 31.32 39.34
CA VAL A 10 -22.33 31.03 38.99
C VAL A 10 -22.79 31.87 37.78
N ALA A 11 -22.39 33.14 37.71
CA ALA A 11 -22.67 34.00 36.55
C ALA A 11 -22.01 33.49 35.26
N LEU A 12 -20.78 32.95 35.36
CA LEU A 12 -20.07 32.36 34.22
C LEU A 12 -20.74 31.07 33.73
N CYS A 13 -21.22 30.20 34.64
CA CYS A 13 -21.93 28.97 34.29
C CYS A 13 -23.30 29.24 33.62
N MET A 14 -23.99 30.33 33.98
CA MET A 14 -25.24 30.72 33.33
C MET A 14 -25.06 31.14 31.87
N MET A 15 -23.93 31.79 31.54
CA MET A 15 -23.65 32.24 30.17
C MET A 15 -23.32 31.09 29.20
N LEU A 16 -22.95 29.91 29.72
CA LEU A 16 -22.64 28.72 28.91
C LEU A 16 -23.89 27.86 28.60
N SER A 17 -25.06 28.21 29.12
CA SER A 17 -26.31 27.44 28.98
C SER A 17 -27.26 27.98 27.90
N GLY A 18 -26.76 28.82 26.99
CA GLY A 18 -27.57 29.52 25.99
C GLY A 18 -27.31 29.06 24.56
N CYS A 19 -27.82 27.89 24.16
CA CYS A 19 -28.02 27.51 22.76
C CYS A 19 -29.24 26.57 22.66
N THR A 20 -30.45 27.12 22.76
CA THR A 20 -31.66 26.47 22.23
C THR A 20 -31.93 27.05 20.85
N PHE A 21 -31.53 26.32 19.80
CA PHE A 21 -31.96 26.61 18.44
C PHE A 21 -33.26 25.86 18.19
N SER A 22 -34.37 26.60 18.24
CA SER A 22 -35.67 26.11 17.79
C SER A 22 -35.68 26.04 16.26
N ASN A 23 -36.03 24.88 15.70
CA ASN A 23 -36.50 24.81 14.31
C ASN A 23 -38.00 24.48 14.30
N ILE A 24 -38.69 25.38 13.61
CA ILE A 24 -40.13 25.52 13.49
C ILE A 24 -40.71 24.45 12.57
N SER A 25 -41.92 24.01 12.86
CA SER A 25 -42.69 23.08 12.02
C SER A 25 -43.02 23.73 10.66
N GLY A 26 -42.78 22.99 9.58
CA GLY A 26 -43.22 23.33 8.23
C GLY A 26 -43.62 22.08 7.47
N THR A 27 -44.91 21.93 7.20
CA THR A 27 -45.52 20.88 6.38
C THR A 27 -45.36 21.17 4.88
N ALA A 28 -45.14 20.09 4.11
CA ALA A 28 -45.41 19.89 2.67
C ALA A 28 -44.49 20.50 1.57
N GLN A 29 -43.63 19.61 1.02
CA GLN A 29 -43.40 19.26 -0.42
C GLN A 29 -42.83 20.31 -1.42
N PRO A 30 -42.34 19.92 -2.62
CA PRO A 30 -40.96 19.54 -2.95
C PRO A 30 -40.35 20.43 -4.06
N THR A 31 -39.16 21.01 -3.91
CA THR A 31 -38.28 21.33 -5.06
C THR A 31 -36.98 21.97 -4.60
N GLY A 32 -35.89 21.64 -5.28
CA GLY A 32 -34.72 22.51 -5.35
C GLY A 32 -33.61 22.17 -4.35
N SER A 33 -32.64 21.42 -4.86
CA SER A 33 -31.27 21.26 -4.37
C SER A 33 -30.69 22.47 -3.61
N ALA A 34 -30.45 22.27 -2.32
CA ALA A 34 -29.42 22.97 -1.57
C ALA A 34 -28.99 22.08 -0.39
N GLN A 35 -28.19 21.06 -0.68
CA GLN A 35 -27.42 20.38 0.36
C GLN A 35 -26.42 21.39 0.92
N GLY A 36 -26.65 21.81 2.17
CA GLY A 36 -25.60 22.44 2.96
C GLY A 36 -24.41 21.50 3.00
N GLN A 37 -23.32 21.89 2.34
CA GLN A 37 -22.07 21.14 2.34
C GLN A 37 -21.52 21.16 3.77
N ALA A 38 -21.71 20.06 4.49
CA ALA A 38 -20.69 19.65 5.45
C ALA A 38 -19.39 19.51 4.66
N GLU A 39 -18.37 20.28 5.03
CA GLU A 39 -17.05 20.24 4.42
C GLU A 39 -16.55 18.78 4.41
N SER A 40 -16.34 18.21 3.23
CA SER A 40 -16.00 16.79 3.13
C SER A 40 -14.58 16.57 3.64
N LYS A 41 -14.42 15.79 4.72
CA LYS A 41 -13.11 15.42 5.31
C LYS A 41 -12.15 14.72 4.34
N PHE A 42 -12.60 14.36 3.14
CA PHE A 42 -11.81 13.70 2.12
C PHE A 42 -11.98 14.39 0.77
N MET A 43 -10.91 14.41 -0.03
CA MET A 43 -10.88 15.02 -1.35
C MET A 43 -10.29 14.06 -2.39
N TYR A 44 -10.79 14.14 -3.62
CA TYR A 44 -10.23 13.43 -4.77
C TYR A 44 -9.15 14.29 -5.45
N TYR A 45 -8.10 13.62 -5.92
CA TYR A 45 -7.03 14.22 -6.71
C TYR A 45 -7.08 13.66 -8.15
N SER A 46 -5.95 13.22 -8.69
CA SER A 46 -5.86 12.69 -10.05
C SER A 46 -6.64 11.39 -10.26
N PHE A 47 -6.84 10.59 -9.22
CA PHE A 47 -7.58 9.34 -9.29
C PHE A 47 -9.00 9.53 -8.72
N PRO A 48 -10.06 9.42 -9.54
CA PRO A 48 -11.43 9.75 -9.14
C PRO A 48 -12.06 8.72 -8.18
N ASP A 49 -11.34 7.64 -7.90
CA ASP A 49 -11.75 6.55 -7.03
C ASP A 49 -10.82 6.35 -5.84
N VAL A 50 -9.94 7.31 -5.58
CA VAL A 50 -9.10 7.33 -4.37
C VAL A 50 -9.22 8.72 -3.74
N ARG A 51 -9.89 8.78 -2.59
CA ARG A 51 -9.99 10.00 -1.79
C ARG A 51 -9.04 9.97 -0.61
N VAL A 52 -8.47 11.14 -0.31
CA VAL A 52 -7.44 11.33 0.71
C VAL A 52 -7.95 12.34 1.74
N PRO A 53 -7.68 12.16 3.05
CA PRO A 53 -8.08 13.11 4.08
C PRO A 53 -7.59 14.53 3.78
N THR A 54 -8.41 15.54 4.06
CA THR A 54 -8.08 16.96 3.85
C THR A 54 -6.95 17.46 4.73
N GLU A 55 -6.66 16.76 5.84
CA GLU A 55 -5.54 17.05 6.74
C GLU A 55 -4.17 16.67 6.14
N MET A 56 -4.16 15.89 5.05
CA MET A 56 -2.95 15.49 4.33
C MET A 56 -2.61 16.52 3.26
N LYS A 57 -1.38 17.04 3.28
CA LYS A 57 -0.88 18.01 2.30
C LYS A 57 -0.15 17.29 1.17
N VAL A 58 -0.38 17.72 -0.06
CA VAL A 58 0.29 17.20 -1.25
C VAL A 58 1.77 17.55 -1.24
N ASP A 59 2.64 16.59 -1.57
CA ASP A 59 4.01 16.83 -1.97
C ASP A 59 4.13 16.75 -3.50
N GLU A 60 4.05 17.91 -4.15
CA GLU A 60 4.07 18.00 -5.61
C GLU A 60 5.42 17.56 -6.22
N SER A 61 6.50 17.58 -5.43
CA SER A 61 7.83 17.26 -5.91
C SER A 61 8.07 15.76 -6.10
N GLN A 62 7.32 14.94 -5.36
CA GLN A 62 7.42 13.48 -5.36
C GLN A 62 6.22 12.79 -6.04
N MET A 63 5.20 13.56 -6.44
CA MET A 63 4.03 13.02 -7.14
C MET A 63 4.18 13.10 -8.66
N PHE A 64 3.62 12.12 -9.36
CA PHE A 64 3.43 12.19 -10.80
C PHE A 64 2.26 11.30 -11.23
N VAL A 65 1.49 11.74 -12.23
CA VAL A 65 0.43 10.94 -12.83
C VAL A 65 0.49 11.09 -14.34
N HIS A 66 0.35 9.98 -15.05
CA HIS A 66 0.32 9.97 -16.51
C HIS A 66 -0.83 9.09 -17.03
N GLY A 67 -1.15 9.26 -18.32
CA GLY A 67 -2.29 8.60 -18.96
C GLY A 67 -3.58 9.40 -18.85
N MET A 68 -4.68 8.82 -19.32
CA MET A 68 -5.98 9.48 -19.41
C MET A 68 -7.11 8.50 -19.04
N GLY A 69 -8.15 9.02 -18.37
CA GLY A 69 -9.30 8.25 -17.94
C GLY A 69 -8.92 7.04 -17.10
N HIS A 70 -9.49 5.87 -17.41
CA HIS A 70 -9.25 4.63 -16.67
C HIS A 70 -7.84 4.04 -16.85
N LYS A 71 -7.02 4.58 -17.76
CA LYS A 71 -5.63 4.14 -17.99
C LYS A 71 -4.60 4.96 -17.21
N GLN A 72 -5.04 5.85 -16.32
CA GLN A 72 -4.14 6.63 -15.49
C GLN A 72 -3.32 5.72 -14.55
N THR A 73 -2.03 6.02 -14.47
CA THR A 73 -1.09 5.38 -13.55
C THR A 73 -0.16 6.45 -12.97
N GLY A 74 0.36 6.19 -11.77
CA GLY A 74 1.24 7.15 -11.11
C GLY A 74 1.26 7.01 -9.61
N VAL A 75 1.88 7.99 -8.98
CA VAL A 75 2.10 8.08 -7.54
C VAL A 75 1.59 9.43 -7.04
N LEU A 76 0.78 9.41 -5.99
CA LEU A 76 0.44 10.59 -5.20
C LEU A 76 1.16 10.49 -3.86
N VAL A 77 1.77 11.59 -3.42
CA VAL A 77 2.54 11.64 -2.18
C VAL A 77 1.98 12.75 -1.30
N PHE A 78 1.77 12.43 -0.03
CA PHE A 78 1.22 13.34 0.95
C PHE A 78 1.94 13.25 2.29
N SER A 79 1.94 14.33 3.05
CA SER A 79 2.43 14.39 4.42
C SER A 79 1.46 15.18 5.31
N GLY A 80 1.29 14.76 6.56
CA GLY A 80 0.39 15.45 7.49
C GLY A 80 0.58 15.05 8.96
N ASN A 81 0.12 15.93 9.84
CA ASN A 81 0.02 15.68 11.28
C ASN A 81 -1.24 14.85 11.58
N VAL A 82 -1.22 13.58 11.18
CA VAL A 82 -2.30 12.63 11.42
C VAL A 82 -1.71 11.42 12.12
N ASP A 83 -2.46 10.86 13.07
CA ASP A 83 -2.08 9.61 13.72
C ASP A 83 -1.99 8.46 12.70
N PHE A 84 -0.87 7.74 12.72
CA PHE A 84 -0.53 6.68 11.76
C PHE A 84 -1.60 5.59 11.65
N MET A 85 -2.12 5.12 12.79
CA MET A 85 -3.12 4.05 12.84
C MET A 85 -4.49 4.56 12.37
N SER A 86 -4.83 5.78 12.75
CA SER A 86 -6.06 6.45 12.32
C SER A 86 -6.08 6.67 10.81
N LEU A 87 -4.97 7.13 10.22
CA LEU A 87 -4.83 7.28 8.78
C LEU A 87 -4.95 5.94 8.06
N THR A 88 -4.27 4.91 8.57
CA THR A 88 -4.35 3.54 8.03
C THR A 88 -5.80 3.03 7.97
N ASN A 89 -6.53 3.12 9.09
CA ASN A 89 -7.91 2.65 9.16
C ASN A 89 -8.86 3.49 8.29
N ALA A 90 -8.64 4.80 8.24
CA ALA A 90 -9.40 5.71 7.39
C ALA A 90 -9.24 5.32 5.92
N MET A 91 -8.00 5.11 5.45
CA MET A 91 -7.73 4.73 4.07
C MET A 91 -8.32 3.36 3.71
N ILE A 92 -8.22 2.36 4.60
CA ILE A 92 -8.87 1.05 4.37
C ILE A 92 -10.37 1.22 4.16
N THR A 93 -11.00 1.98 5.06
CA THR A 93 -12.45 2.21 5.03
C THR A 93 -12.87 2.95 3.76
N THR A 94 -12.18 4.04 3.41
CA THR A 94 -12.56 4.84 2.24
C THR A 94 -12.34 4.10 0.94
N MET A 95 -11.21 3.39 0.79
CA MET A 95 -10.92 2.56 -0.37
C MET A 95 -12.00 1.48 -0.56
N GLN A 96 -12.40 0.77 0.51
CA GLN A 96 -13.47 -0.23 0.42
C GLN A 96 -14.82 0.38 0.02
N GLN A 97 -15.16 1.54 0.56
CA GLN A 97 -16.36 2.28 0.17
C GLN A 97 -16.33 2.74 -1.30
N ASP A 98 -15.15 3.03 -1.84
CA ASP A 98 -14.92 3.37 -3.26
C ASP A 98 -14.77 2.12 -4.15
N GLY A 99 -15.14 0.95 -3.64
CA GLY A 99 -15.21 -0.32 -4.38
C GLY A 99 -13.88 -1.04 -4.57
N TRP A 100 -12.87 -0.71 -3.78
CA TRP A 100 -11.60 -1.44 -3.78
C TRP A 100 -11.63 -2.64 -2.83
N GLU A 101 -11.00 -3.74 -3.24
CA GLU A 101 -10.83 -4.93 -2.40
C GLU A 101 -9.43 -4.97 -1.81
N LEU A 102 -9.32 -5.01 -0.47
CA LEU A 102 -8.04 -5.19 0.22
C LEU A 102 -7.54 -6.63 0.02
N ARG A 103 -6.37 -6.80 -0.58
CA ARG A 103 -5.74 -8.10 -0.87
C ARG A 103 -4.66 -8.49 0.11
N PHE A 104 -3.85 -7.53 0.55
CA PHE A 104 -2.91 -7.75 1.64
C PHE A 104 -2.72 -6.49 2.47
N GLN A 105 -2.33 -6.72 3.72
CA GLN A 105 -1.91 -5.69 4.67
C GLN A 105 -0.66 -6.21 5.40
N PHE A 106 0.43 -5.46 5.31
CA PHE A 106 1.60 -5.64 6.15
C PHE A 106 1.72 -4.46 7.09
N THR A 107 1.91 -4.73 8.37
CA THR A 107 2.06 -3.70 9.41
C THR A 107 3.42 -3.86 10.08
N SER A 108 4.13 -2.75 10.26
CA SER A 108 5.46 -2.58 10.89
C SER A 108 6.68 -2.86 9.98
N PRO A 109 7.69 -1.96 9.91
CA PRO A 109 7.77 -0.62 10.54
C PRO A 109 6.95 0.46 9.80
N ARG A 110 6.39 0.11 8.64
CA ARG A 110 5.46 0.90 7.84
C ARG A 110 4.23 0.05 7.52
N THR A 111 3.14 0.66 7.08
CA THR A 111 1.97 -0.09 6.63
C THR A 111 1.94 -0.12 5.10
N LEU A 112 1.96 -1.32 4.53
CA LEU A 112 1.75 -1.56 3.10
C LEU A 112 0.39 -2.22 2.88
N LEU A 113 -0.45 -1.58 2.08
CA LEU A 113 -1.78 -2.09 1.72
C LEU A 113 -1.84 -2.28 0.20
N LEU A 114 -2.23 -3.47 -0.26
CA LEU A 114 -2.59 -3.68 -1.66
C LEU A 114 -4.09 -3.76 -1.80
N PHE A 115 -4.62 -2.89 -2.65
CA PHE A 115 -5.99 -2.88 -3.07
C PHE A 115 -6.11 -3.26 -4.53
N THR A 116 -7.24 -3.86 -4.88
CA THR A 116 -7.53 -4.20 -6.25
C THR A 116 -8.95 -3.92 -6.68
N LYS A 117 -9.08 -3.65 -7.97
CA LYS A 117 -10.31 -3.62 -8.76
C LYS A 117 -10.11 -4.54 -9.98
N PRO A 118 -11.18 -4.86 -10.74
CA PRO A 118 -11.04 -5.68 -11.95
C PRO A 118 -10.00 -5.13 -12.94
N THR A 119 -9.94 -3.81 -13.11
CA THR A 119 -9.13 -3.15 -14.15
C THR A 119 -7.83 -2.51 -13.66
N ARG A 120 -7.62 -2.42 -12.35
CA ARG A 120 -6.47 -1.70 -11.76
C ARG A 120 -6.15 -2.16 -10.34
N PHE A 121 -4.96 -1.85 -9.86
CA PHE A 121 -4.55 -2.07 -8.48
C PHE A 121 -3.99 -0.77 -7.90
N ALA A 122 -4.02 -0.68 -6.56
CA ALA A 122 -3.42 0.41 -5.82
C ALA A 122 -2.58 -0.14 -4.67
N VAL A 123 -1.40 0.44 -4.44
CA VAL A 123 -0.57 0.16 -3.28
C VAL A 123 -0.48 1.43 -2.46
N LEU A 124 -0.82 1.33 -1.18
CA LEU A 124 -0.64 2.41 -0.23
C LEU A 124 0.55 2.07 0.67
N ASN A 125 1.46 3.02 0.82
CA ASN A 125 2.58 2.97 1.75
C ASN A 125 2.40 4.10 2.76
N ILE A 126 2.13 3.74 4.00
CA ILE A 126 1.93 4.69 5.11
C ILE A 126 3.14 4.53 6.03
N THR A 127 3.86 5.62 6.27
CA THR A 127 5.08 5.61 7.08
C THR A 127 5.01 6.69 8.16
N ASP A 128 5.30 6.30 9.39
CA ASP A 128 5.55 7.24 10.49
C ASP A 128 7.00 7.74 10.37
N THR A 129 7.20 8.95 9.86
CA THR A 129 8.54 9.48 9.53
C THR A 129 9.13 10.36 10.62
N SER A 130 8.31 10.89 11.53
CA SER A 130 8.74 11.77 12.62
C SER A 130 7.68 11.80 13.70
N SER A 131 8.02 12.24 14.92
CA SER A 131 7.13 12.26 16.09
C SER A 131 5.75 12.92 15.88
N PHE A 132 5.58 13.68 14.80
CA PHE A 132 4.36 14.41 14.48
C PHE A 132 3.99 14.40 12.98
N ASN A 133 4.60 13.55 12.15
CA ASN A 133 4.24 13.48 10.72
C ASN A 133 4.13 12.05 10.25
N THR A 134 3.07 11.81 9.47
CA THR A 134 2.86 10.56 8.75
C THR A 134 2.82 10.87 7.26
N ASP A 135 3.55 10.08 6.50
CA ASP A 135 3.57 10.15 5.04
C ASP A 135 2.69 9.07 4.44
N LEU A 136 2.01 9.42 3.35
CA LEU A 136 1.13 8.55 2.59
C LEU A 136 1.54 8.62 1.12
N GLU A 137 1.98 7.48 0.60
CA GLU A 137 2.18 7.30 -0.83
C GLU A 137 1.10 6.39 -1.39
N ILE A 138 0.52 6.78 -2.52
CA ILE A 138 -0.54 6.05 -3.20
C ILE A 138 -0.08 5.78 -4.62
N TRP A 139 0.20 4.52 -4.90
CA TRP A 139 0.62 4.04 -6.19
C TRP A 139 -0.59 3.41 -6.86
N VAL A 140 -0.95 3.84 -8.07
CA VAL A 140 -2.10 3.26 -8.77
C VAL A 140 -1.68 2.91 -10.18
N SER A 141 -2.04 1.71 -10.65
CA SER A 141 -1.71 1.26 -11.99
C SER A 141 -2.79 0.34 -12.58
N PRO A 142 -3.04 0.40 -13.90
CA PRO A 142 -3.87 -0.58 -14.59
C PRO A 142 -3.37 -2.00 -14.35
N ARG A 143 -4.31 -2.94 -14.25
CA ARG A 143 -4.00 -4.35 -14.22
C ARG A 143 -4.00 -4.85 -15.68
N PRO A 144 -2.91 -5.47 -16.16
CA PRO A 144 -2.97 -6.24 -17.39
C PRO A 144 -4.07 -7.29 -17.25
N GLU A 145 -4.92 -7.43 -18.25
CA GLU A 145 -5.92 -8.51 -18.29
C GLU A 145 -5.19 -9.83 -18.04
N GLN A 146 -5.75 -10.70 -17.19
CA GLN A 146 -5.09 -11.93 -16.71
C GLN A 146 -4.57 -12.79 -17.89
N ASP A 147 -5.23 -12.73 -19.04
CA ASP A 147 -4.84 -13.40 -20.28
C ASP A 147 -3.50 -12.91 -20.86
N SER A 148 -3.14 -11.64 -20.65
CA SER A 148 -1.88 -11.05 -21.14
C SER A 148 -0.66 -11.37 -20.26
N MET A 149 -0.86 -11.82 -19.02
CA MET A 149 0.25 -12.22 -18.14
C MET A 149 0.71 -13.66 -18.36
N MET A 150 -0.07 -14.49 -19.06
CA MET A 150 0.24 -15.90 -19.30
C MET A 150 0.91 -16.18 -20.65
N GLU A 151 1.13 -15.16 -21.49
CA GLU A 151 1.62 -15.34 -22.87
C GLU A 151 3.13 -15.17 -23.05
N LYS A 152 3.85 -14.61 -22.07
CA LYS A 152 5.31 -14.54 -22.15
C LYS A 152 5.95 -15.49 -21.15
N PRO A 153 6.27 -16.74 -21.56
CA PRO A 153 7.24 -17.53 -20.84
C PRO A 153 8.43 -16.62 -20.57
N LEU A 154 8.86 -16.54 -19.30
CA LEU A 154 10.15 -15.95 -18.98
C LEU A 154 11.14 -16.53 -20.00
N PRO A 155 11.93 -15.71 -20.73
CA PRO A 155 12.97 -16.29 -21.56
C PRO A 155 13.76 -17.19 -20.63
N PHE A 156 13.75 -18.49 -20.91
CA PHE A 156 14.60 -19.44 -20.23
C PHE A 156 15.99 -18.83 -20.41
N ILE A 157 16.55 -18.30 -19.32
CA ILE A 157 17.91 -17.80 -19.36
C ILE A 157 18.71 -19.06 -19.69
N ASP A 158 19.14 -19.17 -20.94
CA ASP A 158 20.10 -20.16 -21.36
C ASP A 158 21.36 -19.87 -20.55
N LEU A 159 21.43 -20.42 -19.34
CA LEU A 159 22.68 -20.45 -18.60
C LEU A 159 23.66 -21.13 -19.55
N PRO A 160 24.76 -20.47 -19.94
CA PRO A 160 25.79 -21.16 -20.69
C PRO A 160 26.22 -22.33 -19.80
N ARG A 161 25.91 -23.55 -20.26
CA ARG A 161 26.36 -24.78 -19.63
C ARG A 161 27.88 -24.67 -19.56
N SER A 162 28.40 -24.38 -18.38
CA SER A 162 29.84 -24.21 -18.12
C SER A 162 30.58 -25.42 -18.68
N SER A 163 31.13 -25.27 -19.87
CA SER A 163 31.96 -26.26 -20.53
C SER A 163 33.41 -25.98 -20.15
N SER A 164 33.79 -26.31 -18.92
CA SER A 164 35.18 -26.61 -18.60
C SER A 164 35.31 -27.19 -17.20
N MET A 165 35.40 -28.51 -17.11
CA MET A 165 36.44 -29.07 -16.24
C MET A 165 37.03 -30.28 -16.93
N SER A 166 38.18 -30.04 -17.53
CA SER A 166 39.12 -31.03 -18.02
C SER A 166 39.43 -32.02 -16.91
N THR A 167 39.06 -33.29 -17.12
CA THR A 167 39.66 -34.39 -16.38
C THR A 167 41.15 -34.45 -16.70
N PRO A 168 42.06 -34.53 -15.70
CA PRO A 168 43.47 -34.76 -15.96
C PRO A 168 43.66 -36.17 -16.53
N LYS A 169 44.30 -36.26 -17.69
CA LYS A 169 44.78 -37.50 -18.30
C LYS A 169 45.73 -38.21 -17.33
N PRO A 170 45.56 -39.51 -17.00
CA PRO A 170 46.56 -40.25 -16.26
C PRO A 170 47.81 -40.43 -17.15
N LYS A 171 48.98 -40.00 -16.65
CA LYS A 171 50.27 -40.28 -17.27
C LYS A 171 50.60 -41.76 -17.07
N THR A 172 50.61 -42.51 -18.16
CA THR A 172 51.27 -43.82 -18.25
C THR A 172 52.78 -43.62 -18.04
N SER A 173 53.34 -44.24 -17.01
CA SER A 173 54.78 -44.45 -16.86
C SER A 173 55.03 -45.94 -16.74
N THR A 174 55.97 -46.41 -17.55
CA THR A 174 56.16 -47.80 -17.97
C THR A 174 57.20 -48.53 -17.12
N ALA A 175 56.93 -49.82 -16.83
CA ALA A 175 57.84 -50.96 -16.62
C ALA A 175 58.63 -51.11 -15.29
N PRO A 176 59.09 -52.34 -14.91
CA PRO A 176 59.21 -53.56 -15.72
C PRO A 176 58.64 -54.88 -15.13
N VAL A 177 58.67 -55.87 -16.02
CA VAL A 177 58.31 -57.29 -15.98
C VAL A 177 59.14 -58.12 -14.98
N SER A 178 58.51 -59.05 -14.28
CA SER A 178 59.07 -60.32 -13.75
C SER A 178 57.87 -61.22 -13.39
N ASP A 179 57.46 -62.14 -14.26
CA ASP A 179 57.82 -63.57 -14.30
C ASP A 179 56.72 -64.49 -13.70
N LEU A 180 56.28 -65.44 -14.53
CA LEU A 180 55.43 -66.62 -14.26
C LEU A 180 56.19 -67.66 -13.42
N PRO A 181 55.54 -68.60 -12.66
CA PRO A 181 54.77 -69.75 -13.19
C PRO A 181 53.41 -69.96 -12.48
N ALA A 182 52.34 -70.50 -13.08
CA ALA A 182 52.03 -71.88 -13.51
C ALA A 182 51.74 -72.87 -12.35
N GLU A 183 50.61 -73.58 -12.48
CA GLU A 183 50.16 -74.79 -11.75
C GLU A 183 49.79 -74.59 -10.26
N GLU A 184 48.84 -75.26 -9.59
CA GLU A 184 48.04 -76.47 -9.81
C GLU A 184 46.99 -76.59 -8.65
N GLY A 185 45.97 -77.44 -8.80
CA GLY A 185 45.34 -78.21 -7.71
C GLY A 185 44.33 -77.49 -6.80
N LEU A 186 43.02 -77.78 -6.83
CA LEU A 186 42.34 -79.01 -6.39
C LEU A 186 42.36 -79.18 -4.86
N ASP A 187 41.17 -79.08 -4.26
CA ASP A 187 40.61 -79.92 -3.19
C ASP A 187 39.98 -79.24 -1.95
N SER A 188 38.80 -79.80 -1.63
CA SER A 188 38.02 -79.80 -0.36
C SER A 188 37.20 -78.57 0.04
#